data_AF-A0A2G8L9Y3-F1
#
_entry.id   AF-A0A2G8L9Y3-F1
#
_cell.length_a   1.000
_cell.length_b   1.000
_cell.length_c   1.000
_cell.angle_alpha   90.00
_cell.angle_beta   90.00
_cell.angle_gamma   90.00
#
_symmetry.space_group_name_H-M   'P 1'
#
loop_
_entity.id
_entity.type
_entity.pdbx_description
1 polymer ?
#
loop_
_entity_poly.entity_id
_entity_poly.type
_entity_poly.pdbx_seq_one_letter_code
_entity_poly.pdbx_strand_id
1 'polypeptide(L)'
;MKTCRAWGDPHYETFDGKIYDFQGDCRYVLAEDDCGTGSSSFKIIVENVPCGAGGAACTKAIKFSIQGFDIQMVGGAETSVQNSGGAEIDPRTIFQIRSVGIYEVIETTLGITLQWNRGTSIYLSLDPSYSGKVCGLCGNFNGQGTDDFTTRQGDLEFAANVFGHSWRVDQCVMPLGPVNPCDINPERKKWAEFSCGIIKQGIFSQCHSAVSGARKVLHRLCDYVLACERGGNCDCLCTAIAAYTKQCSENGVSIKWRSDGTCGLQCEEGKVYTECGSSCENSCYVEGDKDFGCQETCIEGCFCPPGQVEYEGRCISREVCPCSVDGVLVAGGDVFIRDCQTCFCLPGGKYDCFGSTCTAMEEEDNCQCEEGFLSCGSCNGCFSIEERCDGTVQCANGRDEEFCNCQFNNDIKKDSSEQRKMLYQRGFSLSKYGDNGSFV
;
A
#
# COMPACT_ATOMS: atom_id res chain seq x y z
N MET A 1 -4.49 -15.99 -12.21
CA MET A 1 -5.29 -14.80 -11.90
C MET A 1 -6.07 -14.36 -13.13
N LYS A 2 -7.19 -13.67 -12.93
CA LYS A 2 -7.93 -12.96 -13.99
C LYS A 2 -8.05 -11.49 -13.61
N THR A 3 -8.10 -10.62 -14.61
CA THR A 3 -8.09 -9.17 -14.40
C THR A 3 -9.34 -8.53 -15.01
N CYS A 4 -10.10 -7.85 -14.17
CA CYS A 4 -11.13 -6.89 -14.58
C CYS A 4 -10.47 -5.53 -14.81
N ARG A 5 -10.93 -4.81 -15.82
CA ARG A 5 -10.36 -3.51 -16.20
C ARG A 5 -11.46 -2.48 -16.35
N ALA A 6 -11.19 -1.26 -15.88
CA ALA A 6 -11.98 -0.08 -16.20
C ALA A 6 -11.01 0.99 -16.69
N TRP A 7 -11.26 1.57 -17.87
CA TRP A 7 -10.38 2.61 -18.41
C TRP A 7 -11.20 3.64 -19.16
N GLY A 8 -11.04 4.92 -18.85
CA GLY A 8 -11.78 5.98 -19.53
C GLY A 8 -13.28 5.70 -19.51
N ASP A 9 -13.94 6.10 -18.42
CA ASP A 9 -15.38 5.91 -18.29
C ASP A 9 -16.08 6.47 -19.55
N PRO A 10 -16.67 5.57 -20.36
CA PRO A 10 -17.47 4.44 -19.88
C PRO A 10 -16.92 3.01 -20.02
N HIS A 11 -15.65 2.74 -20.38
CA HIS A 11 -15.25 1.38 -20.75
C HIS A 11 -14.91 0.45 -19.57
N TYR A 12 -15.51 -0.75 -19.59
CA TYR A 12 -15.25 -1.85 -18.68
C TYR A 12 -14.95 -3.16 -19.44
N GLU A 13 -14.11 -4.00 -18.85
CA GLU A 13 -13.87 -5.40 -19.22
C GLU A 13 -13.96 -6.26 -17.98
N THR A 14 -14.89 -7.22 -17.97
CA THR A 14 -15.09 -8.16 -16.86
C THR A 14 -13.94 -9.16 -16.74
N PHE A 15 -13.91 -9.92 -15.64
CA PHE A 15 -12.92 -11.01 -15.46
C PHE A 15 -12.94 -12.06 -16.58
N ASP A 16 -14.10 -12.25 -17.20
CA ASP A 16 -14.33 -13.22 -18.27
C ASP A 16 -14.20 -12.60 -19.68
N GLY A 17 -13.73 -11.35 -19.76
CA GLY A 17 -13.36 -10.67 -21.00
C GLY A 17 -14.53 -10.03 -21.74
N LYS A 18 -15.69 -9.86 -21.10
CA LYS A 18 -16.82 -9.13 -21.69
C LYS A 18 -16.56 -7.63 -21.60
N ILE A 19 -16.46 -6.99 -22.77
CA ILE A 19 -16.27 -5.55 -22.88
C ILE A 19 -17.62 -4.86 -23.04
N TYR A 20 -17.86 -3.81 -22.26
CA TYR A 20 -19.08 -3.02 -22.32
C TYR A 20 -18.86 -1.57 -21.87
N ASP A 21 -19.83 -0.72 -22.21
CA ASP A 21 -19.79 0.69 -21.87
C ASP A 21 -20.90 1.02 -20.87
N PHE A 22 -20.53 1.64 -19.75
CA PHE A 22 -21.44 2.12 -18.71
C PHE A 22 -20.99 3.48 -18.17
N GLN A 23 -21.82 4.50 -18.36
CA GLN A 23 -21.48 5.90 -18.07
C GLN A 23 -22.27 6.43 -16.86
N GLY A 24 -21.94 5.92 -15.67
CA GLY A 24 -22.61 6.29 -14.43
C GLY A 24 -21.81 7.35 -13.65
N ASP A 25 -22.49 8.34 -13.08
CA ASP A 25 -21.89 9.49 -12.37
C ASP A 25 -22.06 9.40 -10.83
N CYS A 26 -21.99 8.18 -10.30
CA CYS A 26 -22.22 7.86 -8.89
C CYS A 26 -21.16 6.90 -8.34
N ARG A 27 -21.42 6.41 -7.12
CA ARG A 27 -20.66 5.30 -6.52
C ARG A 27 -21.24 3.95 -6.93
N TYR A 28 -20.38 3.06 -7.41
CA TYR A 28 -20.74 1.71 -7.85
C TYR A 28 -19.83 0.67 -7.23
N VAL A 29 -20.36 -0.53 -7.01
CA VAL A 29 -19.56 -1.68 -6.60
C VAL A 29 -18.86 -2.25 -7.83
N LEU A 30 -17.53 -2.11 -7.87
CA LEU A 30 -16.70 -2.69 -8.91
C LEU A 30 -16.65 -4.21 -8.77
N ALA A 31 -16.34 -4.69 -7.55
CA ALA A 31 -16.39 -6.09 -7.17
C ALA A 31 -16.54 -6.23 -5.65
N GLU A 32 -17.30 -7.23 -5.21
CA GLU A 32 -17.39 -7.70 -3.82
C GLU A 32 -17.61 -9.22 -3.80
N ASP A 33 -17.36 -9.87 -2.67
CA ASP A 33 -17.63 -11.30 -2.46
C ASP A 33 -18.90 -11.59 -1.64
N ASP A 34 -19.56 -10.56 -1.12
CA ASP A 34 -20.90 -10.68 -0.56
C ASP A 34 -21.97 -10.53 -1.65
N CYS A 35 -22.26 -11.65 -2.30
CA CYS A 35 -23.28 -11.76 -3.33
C CYS A 35 -24.64 -12.18 -2.75
N GLY A 36 -25.01 -11.59 -1.60
CA GLY A 36 -26.26 -11.90 -0.88
C GLY A 36 -26.13 -13.06 0.11
N THR A 37 -24.91 -13.45 0.46
CA THR A 37 -24.61 -14.54 1.41
C THR A 37 -24.41 -14.01 2.84
N GLY A 38 -24.18 -12.70 3.00
CA GLY A 38 -23.97 -12.04 4.29
C GLY A 38 -22.54 -12.18 4.84
N SER A 39 -21.60 -12.66 4.02
CA SER A 39 -20.18 -12.76 4.37
C SER A 39 -19.35 -12.02 3.32
N SER A 40 -18.81 -10.85 3.68
CA SER A 40 -17.88 -10.09 2.84
C SER A 40 -16.48 -10.16 3.42
N SER A 41 -15.52 -10.73 2.68
CA SER A 41 -14.09 -10.55 2.95
C SER A 41 -13.58 -9.24 2.34
N PHE A 42 -14.16 -8.81 1.21
CA PHE A 42 -13.72 -7.62 0.51
C PHE A 42 -14.83 -6.91 -0.26
N LYS A 43 -14.67 -5.59 -0.43
CA LYS A 43 -15.56 -4.76 -1.23
C LYS A 43 -14.80 -3.59 -1.85
N ILE A 44 -14.93 -3.42 -3.16
CA ILE A 44 -14.30 -2.32 -3.90
C ILE A 44 -15.40 -1.44 -4.51
N ILE A 45 -15.41 -0.17 -4.09
CA ILE A 45 -16.34 0.85 -4.58
C ILE A 45 -15.54 1.86 -5.41
N VAL A 46 -16.05 2.18 -6.59
CA VAL A 46 -15.54 3.25 -7.45
C VAL A 46 -16.50 4.43 -7.42
N GLU A 47 -15.96 5.63 -7.23
CA GLU A 47 -16.71 6.89 -7.33
C GLU A 47 -16.39 7.54 -8.68
N ASN A 48 -17.40 7.59 -9.54
CA ASN A 48 -17.34 8.30 -10.80
C ASN A 48 -18.00 9.67 -10.62
N VAL A 49 -17.36 10.72 -11.09
CA VAL A 49 -17.91 12.08 -11.08
C VAL A 49 -17.97 12.64 -12.49
N PRO A 50 -18.96 13.50 -12.83
CA PRO A 50 -18.98 14.17 -14.12
C PRO A 50 -17.67 14.92 -14.37
N CYS A 51 -17.03 14.65 -15.50
CA CYS A 51 -15.83 15.34 -15.96
C CYS A 51 -16.05 15.84 -17.39
N GLY A 52 -15.89 17.14 -17.59
CA GLY A 52 -16.17 17.79 -18.88
C GLY A 52 -17.66 18.07 -19.12
N ALA A 53 -17.97 18.83 -20.17
CA ALA A 53 -19.32 19.35 -20.44
C ALA A 53 -20.22 18.40 -21.28
N GLY A 54 -19.69 17.25 -21.74
CA GLY A 54 -20.40 16.26 -22.56
C GLY A 54 -20.98 15.06 -21.79
N GLY A 55 -21.00 15.09 -20.46
CA GLY A 55 -21.56 14.02 -19.63
C GLY A 55 -20.64 12.81 -19.40
N ALA A 56 -19.38 12.84 -19.85
CA ALA A 56 -18.37 11.87 -19.44
C ALA A 56 -18.20 11.90 -17.92
N ALA A 57 -17.96 10.76 -17.30
CA ALA A 57 -17.58 10.70 -15.89
C ALA A 57 -16.15 10.16 -15.78
N CYS A 58 -15.48 10.50 -14.69
CA CYS A 58 -14.10 10.11 -14.41
C CYS A 58 -14.05 9.51 -13.02
N THR A 59 -13.26 8.46 -12.83
CA THR A 59 -13.01 7.90 -11.51
C THR A 59 -12.25 8.94 -10.68
N LYS A 60 -12.89 9.39 -9.60
CA LYS A 60 -12.32 10.35 -8.65
C LYS A 60 -11.70 9.66 -7.45
N ALA A 61 -12.35 8.60 -6.99
CA ALA A 61 -11.96 7.91 -5.76
C ALA A 61 -12.27 6.42 -5.85
N ILE A 62 -11.47 5.65 -5.12
CA ILE A 62 -11.70 4.21 -4.91
C ILE A 62 -11.67 3.96 -3.41
N LYS A 63 -12.70 3.26 -2.91
CA LYS A 63 -12.73 2.74 -1.56
C LYS A 63 -12.59 1.23 -1.61
N PHE A 64 -11.53 0.70 -1.00
CA PHE A 64 -11.28 -0.73 -0.88
C PHE A 64 -11.38 -1.13 0.60
N SER A 65 -12.43 -1.88 0.92
CA SER A 65 -12.66 -2.47 2.23
C SER A 65 -12.16 -3.91 2.24
N ILE A 66 -11.29 -4.27 3.20
CA ILE A 66 -10.68 -5.60 3.30
C ILE A 66 -10.41 -5.93 4.77
N GLN A 67 -10.92 -7.08 5.27
CA GLN A 67 -10.66 -7.58 6.64
C GLN A 67 -10.73 -6.53 7.77
N GLY A 68 -11.71 -5.61 7.72
CA GLY A 68 -11.90 -4.57 8.73
C GLY A 68 -11.10 -3.28 8.51
N PHE A 69 -10.31 -3.18 7.44
CA PHE A 69 -9.66 -1.95 7.01
C PHE A 69 -10.40 -1.30 5.85
N ASP A 70 -10.46 0.02 5.86
CA ASP A 70 -10.97 0.86 4.79
C ASP A 70 -9.81 1.66 4.19
N ILE A 71 -9.43 1.32 2.96
CA ILE A 71 -8.40 2.02 2.18
C ILE A 71 -9.10 2.97 1.21
N GLN A 72 -8.81 4.27 1.33
CA GLN A 72 -9.37 5.31 0.51
C GLN A 72 -8.28 5.91 -0.37
N MET A 73 -8.40 5.73 -1.68
CA MET A 73 -7.55 6.36 -2.68
C MET A 73 -8.33 7.47 -3.38
N VAL A 74 -7.75 8.66 -3.48
CA VAL A 74 -8.38 9.84 -4.12
C VAL A 74 -7.39 10.48 -5.09
N GLY A 75 -7.88 10.92 -6.27
CA GLY A 75 -7.04 11.55 -7.28
C GLY A 75 -6.40 12.83 -6.73
N GLY A 76 -5.07 12.90 -6.76
CA GLY A 76 -4.31 14.05 -6.26
C GLY A 76 -4.18 14.17 -4.73
N ALA A 77 -4.59 13.17 -3.95
CA ALA A 77 -4.40 13.15 -2.49
C ALA A 77 -3.72 11.85 -2.03
N GLU A 78 -3.04 11.89 -0.89
CA GLU A 78 -2.42 10.70 -0.31
C GLU A 78 -3.47 9.63 0.04
N THR A 79 -3.03 8.36 -0.03
CA THR A 79 -3.89 7.22 0.29
C THR A 79 -4.09 7.12 1.79
N SER A 80 -5.35 7.07 2.21
CA SER A 80 -5.77 7.04 3.62
C SER A 80 -6.17 5.62 4.00
N VAL A 81 -5.65 5.11 5.12
CA VAL A 81 -6.04 3.82 5.70
C VAL A 81 -6.74 4.04 7.03
N GLN A 82 -7.95 3.49 7.19
CA GLN A 82 -8.71 3.54 8.44
C GLN A 82 -8.99 2.12 8.95
N ASN A 83 -8.79 1.90 10.25
CA ASN A 83 -9.16 0.64 10.90
C ASN A 83 -10.60 0.73 11.42
N SER A 84 -11.52 0.11 10.67
CA SER A 84 -12.95 0.06 10.98
C SER A 84 -13.32 -1.15 11.85
N GLY A 85 -12.42 -2.13 12.00
CA GLY A 85 -12.62 -3.37 12.75
C GLY A 85 -12.36 -3.27 14.26
N GLY A 86 -11.74 -2.18 14.72
CA GLY A 86 -11.51 -1.89 16.15
C GLY A 86 -10.44 -2.75 16.85
N ALA A 87 -9.96 -3.81 16.21
CA ALA A 87 -8.84 -4.62 16.68
C ALA A 87 -7.50 -4.00 16.28
N GLU A 88 -6.52 -3.98 17.19
CA GLU A 88 -5.17 -3.45 16.94
C GLU A 88 -4.34 -4.48 16.14
N ILE A 89 -4.64 -4.60 14.85
CA ILE A 89 -3.96 -5.48 13.89
C ILE A 89 -3.01 -4.63 13.06
N ASP A 90 -1.78 -5.10 12.84
CA ASP A 90 -0.84 -4.47 11.92
C ASP A 90 -1.35 -4.64 10.47
N PRO A 91 -1.67 -3.54 9.74
CA PRO A 91 -2.13 -3.60 8.36
C PRO A 91 -1.18 -4.35 7.42
N ARG A 92 0.13 -4.33 7.71
CA ARG A 92 1.16 -5.00 6.91
C ARG A 92 1.01 -6.52 6.90
N THR A 93 0.21 -7.10 7.80
CA THR A 93 -0.10 -8.54 7.79
C THR A 93 -1.21 -8.90 6.79
N ILE A 94 -1.92 -7.91 6.27
CA ILE A 94 -3.11 -8.09 5.41
C ILE A 94 -2.85 -7.59 4.01
N PHE A 95 -2.26 -6.40 3.89
CA PHE A 95 -2.02 -5.76 2.60
C PHE A 95 -0.76 -4.89 2.60
N GLN A 96 -0.23 -4.69 1.41
CA GLN A 96 0.84 -3.75 1.13
C GLN A 96 0.35 -2.73 0.09
N ILE A 97 0.68 -1.46 0.31
CA ILE A 97 0.43 -0.36 -0.64
C ILE A 97 1.77 0.08 -1.20
N ARG A 98 1.90 0.08 -2.52
CA ARG A 98 3.12 0.48 -3.23
C ARG A 98 2.81 1.50 -4.32
N SER A 99 3.69 2.47 -4.49
CA SER A 99 3.64 3.40 -5.63
C SER A 99 4.67 2.94 -6.66
N VAL A 100 4.21 2.32 -7.74
CA VAL A 100 5.10 1.74 -8.76
C VAL A 100 4.79 2.30 -10.14
N GLY A 101 5.78 2.93 -10.76
CA GLY A 101 5.60 3.62 -12.05
C GLY A 101 4.62 4.79 -11.92
N ILE A 102 3.48 4.73 -12.64
CA ILE A 102 2.38 5.69 -12.51
C ILE A 102 1.19 5.16 -11.69
N TYR A 103 1.32 3.97 -11.08
CA TYR A 103 0.23 3.28 -10.42
C TYR A 103 0.42 3.25 -8.91
N GLU A 104 -0.68 3.40 -8.18
CA GLU A 104 -0.76 2.81 -6.85
C GLU A 104 -1.27 1.38 -6.94
N VAL A 105 -0.55 0.49 -6.27
CA VAL A 105 -0.80 -0.94 -6.25
C VAL A 105 -1.08 -1.36 -4.81
N ILE A 106 -2.23 -1.97 -4.59
CA ILE A 106 -2.59 -2.63 -3.34
C ILE A 106 -2.55 -4.13 -3.59
N GLU A 107 -1.71 -4.83 -2.86
CA GLU A 107 -1.63 -6.30 -2.87
C GLU A 107 -2.02 -6.83 -1.51
N THR A 108 -2.83 -7.90 -1.50
CA THR A 108 -3.31 -8.52 -0.27
C THR A 108 -2.86 -9.97 -0.17
N THR A 109 -2.78 -10.48 1.06
CA THR A 109 -2.48 -11.91 1.32
C THR A 109 -3.58 -12.84 0.81
N LEU A 110 -4.77 -12.31 0.50
CA LEU A 110 -5.88 -13.05 -0.10
C LEU A 110 -5.78 -13.20 -1.62
N GLY A 111 -4.72 -12.69 -2.26
CA GLY A 111 -4.55 -12.77 -3.70
C GLY A 111 -5.45 -11.79 -4.48
N ILE A 112 -5.73 -10.63 -3.88
CA ILE A 112 -6.40 -9.50 -4.53
C ILE A 112 -5.33 -8.44 -4.83
N THR A 113 -5.22 -8.04 -6.10
CA THR A 113 -4.33 -6.95 -6.51
C THR A 113 -5.13 -5.86 -7.21
N LEU A 114 -5.11 -4.65 -6.66
CA LEU A 114 -5.77 -3.48 -7.23
C LEU A 114 -4.71 -2.48 -7.69
N GLN A 115 -4.74 -2.11 -8.97
CA GLN A 115 -3.85 -1.11 -9.56
C GLN A 115 -4.66 0.07 -10.06
N TRP A 116 -4.30 1.28 -9.66
CA TRP A 116 -4.96 2.51 -10.10
C TRP A 116 -3.94 3.58 -10.48
N ASN A 117 -4.09 4.18 -11.66
CA ASN A 117 -3.19 5.25 -12.13
C ASN A 117 -3.52 6.64 -11.54
N ARG A 118 -4.24 6.70 -10.41
CA ARG A 118 -4.78 7.93 -9.79
C ARG A 118 -5.60 8.81 -10.75
N GLY A 119 -6.13 8.21 -11.81
CA GLY A 119 -6.95 8.86 -12.82
C GLY A 119 -8.04 7.91 -13.30
N THR A 120 -8.04 7.61 -14.58
CA THR A 120 -9.17 6.94 -15.25
C THR A 120 -9.02 5.44 -15.43
N SER A 121 -7.91 4.82 -14.99
CA SER A 121 -7.60 3.41 -15.31
C SER A 121 -7.39 2.58 -14.05
N ILE A 122 -8.25 1.56 -13.90
CA ILE A 122 -8.29 0.62 -12.78
C ILE A 122 -8.09 -0.80 -13.33
N TYR A 123 -7.22 -1.56 -12.69
CA TYR A 123 -7.01 -2.98 -12.98
C TYR A 123 -7.17 -3.76 -11.67
N LEU A 124 -8.18 -4.62 -11.61
CA LEU A 124 -8.45 -5.48 -10.46
C LEU A 124 -8.13 -6.92 -10.87
N SER A 125 -7.14 -7.52 -10.22
CA SER A 125 -6.76 -8.92 -10.44
C SER A 125 -7.14 -9.77 -9.23
N LEU A 126 -7.76 -10.91 -9.49
CA LEU A 126 -8.16 -11.87 -8.45
C LEU A 126 -7.52 -13.24 -8.67
N ASP A 127 -7.20 -13.89 -7.55
CA ASP A 127 -6.82 -15.30 -7.50
C ASP A 127 -7.97 -16.20 -8.02
N PRO A 128 -7.68 -17.30 -8.76
CA PRO A 128 -8.71 -18.21 -9.26
C PRO A 128 -9.63 -18.81 -8.20
N SER A 129 -9.25 -18.82 -6.92
CA SER A 129 -10.10 -19.25 -5.81
C SER A 129 -11.38 -18.44 -5.63
N TYR A 130 -11.44 -17.22 -6.19
CA TYR A 130 -12.63 -16.36 -6.24
C TYR A 130 -13.60 -16.69 -7.38
N SER A 131 -13.31 -17.70 -8.21
CA SER A 131 -14.16 -18.04 -9.35
C SER A 131 -15.58 -18.39 -8.91
N GLY A 132 -16.57 -17.69 -9.48
CA GLY A 132 -17.99 -17.84 -9.15
C GLY A 132 -18.40 -17.36 -7.76
N LYS A 133 -17.53 -16.66 -7.02
CA LYS A 133 -17.79 -16.16 -5.66
C LYS A 133 -17.86 -14.64 -5.56
N VAL A 134 -17.67 -13.95 -6.67
CA VAL A 134 -17.65 -12.49 -6.72
C VAL A 134 -18.81 -11.99 -7.57
N CYS A 135 -19.15 -10.73 -7.37
CA CYS A 135 -20.18 -10.04 -8.12
C CYS A 135 -19.90 -8.53 -8.12
N GLY A 136 -20.51 -7.81 -9.05
CA GLY A 136 -20.27 -6.38 -9.28
C GLY A 136 -20.20 -6.04 -10.76
N LEU A 137 -19.74 -4.84 -11.06
CA LEU A 137 -19.48 -4.40 -12.44
C LEU A 137 -18.45 -5.30 -13.18
N CYS A 138 -17.57 -5.98 -12.43
CA CYS A 138 -16.59 -6.90 -13.00
C CYS A 138 -17.14 -8.29 -13.35
N GLY A 139 -18.44 -8.54 -13.18
CA GLY A 139 -19.06 -9.84 -13.44
C GLY A 139 -18.87 -10.85 -12.31
N ASN A 140 -19.06 -12.14 -12.61
CA ASN A 140 -19.07 -13.21 -11.60
C ASN A 140 -17.82 -14.13 -11.62
N PHE A 141 -16.92 -13.92 -12.59
CA PHE A 141 -15.64 -14.62 -12.71
C PHE A 141 -15.80 -16.16 -12.76
N ASN A 142 -16.73 -16.66 -13.58
CA ASN A 142 -16.95 -18.10 -13.73
C ASN A 142 -16.42 -18.67 -15.07
N GLY A 143 -15.77 -17.83 -15.88
CA GLY A 143 -15.26 -18.17 -17.20
C GLY A 143 -16.26 -17.96 -18.34
N GLN A 144 -17.46 -17.42 -18.06
CA GLN A 144 -18.52 -17.20 -19.04
C GLN A 144 -18.91 -15.72 -19.11
N GLY A 145 -18.54 -15.05 -20.20
CA GLY A 145 -18.96 -13.64 -20.37
C GLY A 145 -20.47 -13.46 -20.58
N THR A 146 -21.22 -14.50 -20.92
CA THR A 146 -22.63 -14.37 -21.29
C THR A 146 -23.53 -14.00 -20.11
N ASP A 147 -23.18 -14.41 -18.90
CA ASP A 147 -23.93 -14.18 -17.66
C ASP A 147 -23.30 -13.12 -16.74
N ASP A 148 -22.21 -12.48 -17.17
CA ASP A 148 -21.58 -11.38 -16.43
C ASP A 148 -22.52 -10.19 -16.17
N PHE A 149 -23.59 -10.05 -16.95
CA PHE A 149 -24.62 -9.01 -16.73
C PHE A 149 -25.68 -9.45 -15.72
N THR A 150 -25.25 -10.10 -14.65
CA THR A 150 -26.12 -10.46 -13.53
C THR A 150 -26.23 -9.25 -12.59
N THR A 151 -27.45 -8.80 -12.35
CA THR A 151 -27.73 -7.65 -11.47
C THR A 151 -27.51 -8.01 -10.00
N ARG A 152 -27.51 -6.99 -9.13
CA ARG A 152 -27.48 -7.20 -7.67
C ARG A 152 -28.63 -8.09 -7.16
N GLN A 153 -29.75 -8.13 -7.86
CA GLN A 153 -30.93 -8.95 -7.52
C GLN A 153 -30.81 -10.40 -8.04
N GLY A 154 -29.79 -10.72 -8.83
CA GLY A 154 -29.60 -12.04 -9.46
C GLY A 154 -30.27 -12.20 -10.82
N ASP A 155 -30.87 -11.14 -11.36
CA ASP A 155 -31.50 -11.16 -12.68
C ASP A 155 -30.45 -10.97 -13.79
N LEU A 156 -30.58 -11.73 -14.88
CA LEU A 156 -29.73 -11.60 -16.06
C LEU A 156 -30.25 -10.49 -16.98
N GLU A 157 -29.37 -9.55 -17.31
CA GLU A 157 -29.66 -8.43 -18.20
C GLU A 157 -28.89 -8.50 -19.52
N PHE A 158 -29.47 -7.86 -20.55
CA PHE A 158 -28.80 -7.69 -21.84
C PHE A 158 -28.23 -6.28 -22.03
N ALA A 159 -28.84 -5.30 -21.35
CA ALA A 159 -28.50 -3.90 -21.50
C ALA A 159 -27.49 -3.48 -20.42
N ALA A 160 -26.30 -3.02 -20.86
CA ALA A 160 -25.20 -2.65 -19.97
C ALA A 160 -25.56 -1.52 -18.99
N ASN A 161 -26.43 -0.59 -19.39
CA ASN A 161 -26.90 0.49 -18.53
C ASN A 161 -27.80 0.00 -17.39
N VAL A 162 -28.69 -0.96 -17.65
CA VAL A 162 -29.55 -1.55 -16.61
C VAL A 162 -28.70 -2.37 -15.64
N PHE A 163 -27.81 -3.20 -16.19
CA PHE A 163 -26.84 -3.97 -15.41
C PHE A 163 -25.98 -3.07 -14.52
N GLY A 164 -25.27 -2.11 -15.09
CA GLY A 164 -24.35 -1.24 -14.34
C GLY A 164 -25.08 -0.40 -13.29
N HIS A 165 -26.28 0.10 -13.61
CA HIS A 165 -27.07 0.89 -12.66
C HIS A 165 -27.59 0.06 -11.48
N SER A 166 -27.76 -1.26 -11.64
CA SER A 166 -28.14 -2.16 -10.53
C SER A 166 -27.08 -2.22 -9.41
N TRP A 167 -25.82 -1.93 -9.74
CA TRP A 167 -24.67 -1.98 -8.82
C TRP A 167 -24.37 -0.66 -8.10
N ARG A 168 -25.25 0.34 -8.21
CA ARG A 168 -25.12 1.61 -7.48
C ARG A 168 -25.17 1.43 -5.97
N VAL A 169 -24.37 2.21 -5.25
CA VAL A 169 -24.37 2.29 -3.78
C VAL A 169 -25.37 3.34 -3.31
N ASP A 170 -25.46 4.45 -4.03
CA ASP A 170 -26.37 5.55 -3.72
C ASP A 170 -27.60 5.57 -4.62
N GLN A 171 -28.64 6.27 -4.18
CA GLN A 171 -29.75 6.63 -5.07
C GLN A 171 -29.27 7.71 -6.03
N CYS A 172 -29.17 7.36 -7.31
CA CYS A 172 -28.89 8.30 -8.38
C CYS A 172 -29.67 7.95 -9.64
N VAL A 173 -29.59 8.82 -10.65
CA VAL A 173 -30.38 8.70 -11.88
C VAL A 173 -29.76 7.63 -12.78
N MET A 174 -30.59 6.86 -13.48
CA MET A 174 -30.10 5.92 -14.48
C MET A 174 -29.50 6.69 -15.66
N PRO A 175 -28.26 6.39 -16.07
CA PRO A 175 -27.66 7.06 -17.20
C PRO A 175 -28.42 6.71 -18.48
N LEU A 176 -28.50 7.66 -19.42
CA LEU A 176 -29.24 7.54 -20.69
C LEU A 176 -28.64 6.50 -21.66
N GLY A 177 -27.66 5.71 -21.22
CA GLY A 177 -26.87 4.80 -22.03
C GLY A 177 -25.72 5.53 -22.75
N PRO A 178 -24.74 4.78 -23.29
CA PRO A 178 -23.66 5.38 -24.07
C PRO A 178 -24.24 5.97 -25.36
N VAL A 179 -24.26 7.29 -25.46
CA VAL A 179 -24.62 7.98 -26.70
C VAL A 179 -23.38 8.01 -27.59
N ASN A 180 -23.51 7.70 -28.88
CA ASN A 180 -22.37 7.74 -29.78
C ASN A 180 -21.81 9.18 -29.82
N PRO A 181 -20.55 9.39 -29.42
CA PRO A 181 -19.95 10.72 -29.40
C PRO A 181 -19.93 11.41 -30.77
N CYS A 182 -19.92 10.64 -31.87
CA CYS A 182 -20.03 11.15 -33.23
C CYS A 182 -21.37 11.85 -33.51
N ASP A 183 -22.45 11.44 -32.82
CA ASP A 183 -23.78 12.00 -33.02
C ASP A 183 -23.95 13.31 -32.25
N ILE A 184 -23.27 13.45 -31.11
CA ILE A 184 -23.29 14.66 -30.29
C ILE A 184 -22.32 15.72 -30.85
N ASN A 185 -21.09 15.31 -31.22
CA ASN A 185 -19.99 16.20 -31.59
C ASN A 185 -19.46 15.91 -33.00
N PRO A 186 -20.28 16.06 -34.06
CA PRO A 186 -19.90 15.69 -35.43
C PRO A 186 -18.70 16.49 -35.97
N GLU A 187 -18.49 17.72 -35.51
CA GLU A 187 -17.34 18.55 -35.90
C GLU A 187 -16.00 18.02 -35.37
N ARG A 188 -16.00 17.19 -34.32
CA ARG A 188 -14.79 16.57 -33.76
C ARG A 188 -14.32 15.34 -34.51
N LYS A 189 -15.15 14.76 -35.39
CA LYS A 189 -14.83 13.53 -36.11
C LYS A 189 -13.43 13.56 -36.75
N LYS A 190 -13.12 14.63 -37.47
CA LYS A 190 -11.82 14.80 -38.13
C LYS A 190 -10.65 14.90 -37.14
N TRP A 191 -10.86 15.56 -36.00
CA TRP A 191 -9.83 15.69 -34.98
C TRP A 191 -9.53 14.33 -34.33
N ALA A 192 -10.55 13.53 -33.99
CA ALA A 192 -10.28 12.22 -33.41
C ALA A 192 -9.72 11.23 -34.43
N GLU A 193 -10.16 11.26 -35.69
CA GLU A 193 -9.53 10.48 -36.76
C GLU A 193 -8.03 10.80 -36.88
N PHE A 194 -7.66 12.08 -36.75
CA PHE A 194 -6.27 12.53 -36.72
C PHE A 194 -5.53 12.09 -35.44
N SER A 195 -6.08 12.35 -34.26
CA SER A 195 -5.49 12.01 -32.96
C SER A 195 -5.28 10.50 -32.79
N CYS A 196 -6.25 9.70 -33.20
CA CYS A 196 -6.13 8.25 -33.25
C CYS A 196 -5.16 7.73 -34.32
N GLY A 197 -4.77 8.58 -35.27
CA GLY A 197 -3.71 8.27 -36.23
C GLY A 197 -2.39 7.94 -35.56
N ILE A 198 -2.14 8.40 -34.32
CA ILE A 198 -0.94 8.07 -33.54
C ILE A 198 -0.78 6.56 -33.41
N ILE A 199 -1.85 5.84 -33.05
CA ILE A 199 -1.75 4.39 -32.84
C ILE A 199 -1.56 3.64 -34.18
N LYS A 200 -1.84 4.28 -35.32
CA LYS A 200 -1.57 3.71 -36.65
C LYS A 200 -0.11 3.88 -37.08
N GLN A 201 0.71 4.61 -36.32
CA GLN A 201 2.13 4.79 -36.63
C GLN A 201 2.90 3.48 -36.49
N GLY A 202 4.06 3.42 -37.16
CA GLY A 202 4.89 2.20 -37.22
C GLY A 202 5.32 1.67 -35.85
N ILE A 203 5.51 2.53 -34.84
CA ILE A 203 5.93 2.09 -33.49
C ILE A 203 4.89 1.18 -32.80
N PHE A 204 3.63 1.24 -33.22
CA PHE A 204 2.54 0.40 -32.69
C PHE A 204 2.31 -0.88 -33.50
N SER A 205 3.03 -1.09 -34.59
CA SER A 205 2.77 -2.23 -35.50
C SER A 205 2.90 -3.58 -34.81
N GLN A 206 3.85 -3.71 -33.87
CA GLN A 206 4.05 -4.94 -33.10
C GLN A 206 2.86 -5.23 -32.18
N CYS A 207 2.25 -4.19 -31.60
CA CYS A 207 1.09 -4.36 -30.76
C CYS A 207 -0.18 -4.71 -31.55
N HIS A 208 -0.32 -4.23 -32.79
CA HIS A 208 -1.43 -4.65 -33.65
C HIS A 208 -1.48 -6.16 -33.88
N SER A 209 -0.32 -6.82 -33.86
CA SER A 209 -0.22 -8.28 -33.95
C SER A 209 -0.40 -8.99 -32.61
N ALA A 210 0.00 -8.35 -31.50
CA ALA A 210 -0.07 -8.94 -30.16
C ALA A 210 -1.49 -8.89 -29.55
N VAL A 211 -2.26 -7.84 -29.82
CA VAL A 211 -3.59 -7.65 -29.22
C VAL A 211 -4.67 -8.26 -30.10
N SER A 212 -5.37 -9.27 -29.58
CA SER A 212 -6.51 -9.87 -30.25
C SER A 212 -7.63 -8.85 -30.45
N GLY A 213 -8.12 -8.72 -31.68
CA GLY A 213 -9.16 -7.73 -31.99
C GLY A 213 -8.69 -6.26 -31.86
N ALA A 214 -7.39 -5.98 -31.97
CA ALA A 214 -6.80 -4.64 -31.89
C ALA A 214 -7.61 -3.57 -32.63
N ARG A 215 -8.14 -3.86 -33.83
CA ARG A 215 -8.98 -2.92 -34.59
C ARG A 215 -10.25 -2.48 -33.84
N LYS A 216 -10.91 -3.37 -33.10
CA LYS A 216 -12.11 -3.06 -32.31
C LYS A 216 -11.74 -2.25 -31.06
N VAL A 217 -10.64 -2.62 -30.41
CA VAL A 217 -10.08 -1.87 -29.27
C VAL A 217 -9.76 -0.45 -29.71
N LEU A 218 -9.03 -0.29 -30.81
CA LEU A 218 -8.69 1.00 -31.41
C LEU A 218 -9.90 1.83 -31.76
N HIS A 219 -10.94 1.23 -32.33
CA HIS A 219 -12.15 1.95 -32.67
C HIS A 219 -12.83 2.53 -31.42
N ARG A 220 -13.00 1.73 -30.36
CA ARG A 220 -13.57 2.19 -29.09
C ARG A 220 -12.74 3.27 -28.41
N LEU A 221 -11.42 3.11 -28.42
CA LEU A 221 -10.51 4.13 -27.91
C LEU A 221 -10.66 5.46 -28.65
N CYS A 222 -10.98 5.43 -29.94
CA CYS A 222 -11.27 6.65 -30.71
C CYS A 222 -12.63 7.25 -30.40
N ASP A 223 -13.64 6.42 -30.15
CA ASP A 223 -14.96 6.89 -29.71
C ASP A 223 -14.83 7.63 -28.36
N TYR A 224 -14.02 7.11 -27.44
CA TYR A 224 -13.69 7.80 -26.18
C TYR A 224 -13.05 9.18 -26.39
N VAL A 225 -12.06 9.26 -27.28
CA VAL A 225 -11.39 10.52 -27.64
C VAL A 225 -12.38 11.53 -28.21
N LEU A 226 -13.37 11.08 -28.98
CA LEU A 226 -14.45 11.93 -29.51
C LEU A 226 -15.38 12.50 -28.44
N ALA A 227 -15.68 11.71 -27.41
CA ALA A 227 -16.55 12.09 -26.31
C ALA A 227 -15.97 13.20 -25.42
N CYS A 228 -14.64 13.32 -25.40
CA CYS A 228 -13.94 14.22 -24.50
C CYS A 228 -14.02 15.68 -24.99
N GLU A 229 -14.67 16.58 -24.24
CA GLU A 229 -14.82 18.00 -24.60
C GLU A 229 -13.63 18.90 -24.20
N ARG A 230 -13.60 20.14 -24.72
CA ARG A 230 -12.41 21.00 -24.84
C ARG A 230 -11.94 21.45 -23.45
N GLY A 231 -10.75 20.98 -23.08
CA GLY A 231 -10.08 21.26 -21.80
C GLY A 231 -9.26 20.05 -21.32
N GLY A 232 -9.72 18.83 -21.64
CA GLY A 232 -9.07 17.55 -21.32
C GLY A 232 -8.67 16.71 -22.55
N ASN A 233 -8.58 17.33 -23.73
CA ASN A 233 -8.32 16.64 -25.01
C ASN A 233 -7.01 15.83 -25.02
N CYS A 234 -6.01 16.21 -24.22
CA CYS A 234 -4.79 15.43 -24.07
C CYS A 234 -5.03 14.23 -23.15
N ASP A 235 -5.64 14.43 -21.99
CA ASP A 235 -5.81 13.39 -20.97
C ASP A 235 -6.60 12.18 -21.50
N CYS A 236 -7.71 12.41 -22.20
CA CYS A 236 -8.51 11.31 -22.76
C CYS A 236 -7.75 10.52 -23.84
N LEU A 237 -7.01 11.21 -24.71
CA LEU A 237 -6.16 10.57 -25.72
C LEU A 237 -5.00 9.79 -25.06
N CYS A 238 -4.38 10.36 -24.03
CA CYS A 238 -3.30 9.71 -23.30
C CYS A 238 -3.80 8.48 -22.55
N THR A 239 -4.97 8.54 -21.91
CA THR A 239 -5.64 7.38 -21.29
C THR A 239 -5.89 6.29 -22.32
N ALA A 240 -6.40 6.67 -23.49
CA ALA A 240 -6.71 5.71 -24.53
C ALA A 240 -5.45 5.01 -25.06
N ILE A 241 -4.39 5.76 -25.35
CA ILE A 241 -3.11 5.18 -25.79
C ILE A 241 -2.50 4.34 -24.67
N ALA A 242 -2.50 4.83 -23.42
CA ALA A 242 -1.96 4.12 -22.26
C ALA A 242 -2.65 2.75 -22.04
N ALA A 243 -3.99 2.70 -22.15
CA ALA A 243 -4.74 1.47 -22.04
C ALA A 243 -4.36 0.46 -23.15
N TYR A 244 -4.20 0.95 -24.38
CA TYR A 244 -3.73 0.12 -25.49
C TYR A 244 -2.32 -0.42 -25.24
N THR A 245 -1.37 0.45 -24.90
CA THR A 245 0.03 0.07 -24.65
C THR A 245 0.19 -0.84 -23.45
N LYS A 246 -0.66 -0.67 -22.42
CA LYS A 246 -0.73 -1.60 -21.29
C LYS A 246 -1.14 -2.99 -21.76
N GLN A 247 -2.17 -3.11 -22.59
CA GLN A 247 -2.57 -4.41 -23.17
C GLN A 247 -1.47 -5.01 -24.05
N CYS A 248 -0.71 -4.19 -24.80
CA CYS A 248 0.46 -4.65 -25.55
C CYS A 248 1.52 -5.26 -24.61
N SER A 249 1.84 -4.55 -23.52
CA SER A 249 2.89 -4.95 -22.57
C SER A 249 2.58 -6.26 -21.85
N GLU A 250 1.30 -6.50 -21.55
CA GLU A 250 0.81 -7.75 -20.99
C GLU A 250 0.93 -8.94 -21.96
N ASN A 251 1.00 -8.65 -23.27
CA ASN A 251 1.31 -9.62 -24.31
C ASN A 251 2.80 -9.61 -24.71
N GLY A 252 3.66 -9.04 -23.86
CA GLY A 252 5.12 -9.04 -24.05
C GLY A 252 5.65 -8.01 -25.06
N VAL A 253 4.84 -7.06 -25.49
CA VAL A 253 5.25 -6.00 -26.43
C VAL A 253 5.21 -4.65 -25.72
N SER A 254 6.38 -4.11 -25.36
CA SER A 254 6.52 -2.76 -24.81
C SER A 254 6.77 -1.74 -25.91
N ILE A 255 6.12 -0.58 -25.83
CA ILE A 255 6.25 0.51 -26.80
C ILE A 255 6.56 1.79 -26.04
N LYS A 256 7.69 2.41 -26.34
CA LYS A 256 8.03 3.74 -25.82
C LYS A 256 7.31 4.82 -26.63
N TRP A 257 6.14 5.24 -26.15
CA TRP A 257 5.22 6.08 -26.91
C TRP A 257 5.09 7.52 -26.37
N ARG A 258 5.34 7.74 -25.07
CA ARG A 258 5.31 9.10 -24.49
C ARG A 258 6.55 9.88 -24.90
N SER A 259 6.33 11.12 -25.31
CA SER A 259 7.39 12.05 -25.75
C SER A 259 6.94 13.50 -25.58
N ASP A 260 7.87 14.43 -25.77
CA ASP A 260 7.55 15.86 -25.79
C ASP A 260 6.52 16.15 -26.90
N GLY A 261 5.39 16.74 -26.51
CA GLY A 261 4.26 16.98 -27.41
C GLY A 261 3.30 15.79 -27.60
N THR A 262 3.61 14.61 -27.05
CA THR A 262 2.71 13.44 -27.04
C THR A 262 2.68 12.82 -25.64
N CYS A 263 1.74 13.28 -24.80
CA CYS A 263 1.46 12.68 -23.48
C CYS A 263 2.70 12.51 -22.58
N GLY A 264 3.65 13.45 -22.68
CA GLY A 264 4.91 13.41 -21.96
C GLY A 264 4.70 13.24 -20.45
N LEU A 265 5.45 12.32 -19.85
CA LEU A 265 5.46 12.08 -18.42
C LEU A 265 6.66 12.79 -17.81
N GLN A 266 6.43 13.67 -16.85
CA GLN A 266 7.50 14.31 -16.09
C GLN A 266 7.85 13.41 -14.90
N CYS A 267 9.13 13.03 -14.79
CA CYS A 267 9.64 12.25 -13.69
C CYS A 267 10.53 13.13 -12.82
N GLU A 268 10.26 13.13 -11.52
CA GLU A 268 11.00 13.92 -10.53
C GLU A 268 12.01 13.03 -9.78
N GLU A 269 12.83 13.63 -8.91
CA GLU A 269 13.73 12.91 -8.00
C GLU A 269 14.72 11.93 -8.67
N GLY A 270 15.16 12.30 -9.89
CA GLY A 270 16.14 11.52 -10.67
C GLY A 270 15.57 10.30 -11.38
N LYS A 271 14.25 10.08 -11.32
CA LYS A 271 13.57 9.01 -12.05
C LYS A 271 13.48 9.35 -13.55
N VAL A 272 13.37 8.31 -14.37
CA VAL A 272 13.23 8.40 -15.83
C VAL A 272 12.01 7.63 -16.31
N TYR A 273 11.39 8.10 -17.39
CA TYR A 273 10.27 7.41 -18.02
C TYR A 273 10.72 6.09 -18.66
N THR A 274 10.06 5.02 -18.26
CA THR A 274 10.24 3.66 -18.77
C THR A 274 8.86 3.09 -19.13
N GLU A 275 8.71 2.64 -20.37
CA GLU A 275 7.48 2.02 -20.89
C GLU A 275 7.17 0.66 -20.24
N CYS A 276 8.20 0.02 -19.69
CA CYS A 276 8.14 -1.29 -19.07
C CYS A 276 9.19 -1.41 -17.96
N GLY A 277 8.87 -0.85 -16.79
CA GLY A 277 9.65 -1.07 -15.57
C GLY A 277 9.16 -2.28 -14.79
N SER A 278 9.98 -2.74 -13.85
CA SER A 278 9.62 -3.83 -12.94
C SER A 278 8.53 -3.37 -11.97
N SER A 279 7.49 -4.18 -11.79
CA SER A 279 6.50 -4.00 -10.71
C SER A 279 7.07 -4.24 -9.32
N CYS A 280 8.19 -4.97 -9.23
CA CYS A 280 8.93 -5.19 -8.00
C CYS A 280 9.99 -4.11 -7.92
N GLU A 281 9.66 -3.03 -7.20
CA GLU A 281 10.52 -1.87 -7.09
C GLU A 281 11.89 -2.26 -6.52
N ASN A 282 12.95 -1.80 -7.17
CA ASN A 282 14.32 -2.03 -6.74
C ASN A 282 14.70 -0.90 -5.77
N SER A 283 14.34 -1.06 -4.50
CA SER A 283 14.65 -0.09 -3.44
C SER A 283 15.88 -0.49 -2.62
N CYS A 284 16.37 0.43 -1.78
CA CYS A 284 17.47 0.13 -0.86
C CYS A 284 17.13 -0.98 0.13
N TYR A 285 15.89 -1.00 0.62
CA TYR A 285 15.39 -2.09 1.44
C TYR A 285 14.55 -2.97 0.55
N VAL A 286 15.18 -4.01 0.03
CA VAL A 286 14.44 -5.21 -0.38
C VAL A 286 13.92 -5.83 0.93
N GLU A 287 12.96 -5.16 1.60
CA GLU A 287 12.18 -5.78 2.66
C GLU A 287 11.69 -7.09 2.10
N GLY A 288 11.80 -8.15 2.91
CA GLY A 288 11.43 -9.50 2.52
C GLY A 288 10.02 -9.51 1.97
N ASP A 289 9.92 -9.45 0.65
CA ASP A 289 8.75 -9.62 -0.21
C ASP A 289 8.23 -11.08 -0.16
N LYS A 290 8.46 -11.76 0.97
CA LYS A 290 8.18 -13.19 1.13
C LYS A 290 6.72 -13.45 1.49
N ASP A 291 6.07 -12.52 2.19
CA ASP A 291 4.69 -12.70 2.62
C ASP A 291 3.68 -12.28 1.53
N PHE A 292 4.04 -11.31 0.67
CA PHE A 292 3.18 -10.84 -0.43
C PHE A 292 3.63 -11.26 -1.83
N GLY A 293 4.87 -11.76 -1.97
CA GLY A 293 5.38 -12.33 -3.22
C GLY A 293 5.18 -11.42 -4.42
N CYS A 294 6.01 -10.38 -4.59
CA CYS A 294 5.89 -9.57 -5.78
C CYS A 294 6.15 -10.39 -7.06
N GLN A 295 5.13 -10.52 -7.88
CA GLN A 295 5.25 -11.11 -9.20
C GLN A 295 5.77 -10.04 -10.16
N GLU A 296 6.96 -10.24 -10.73
CA GLU A 296 7.51 -9.33 -11.74
C GLU A 296 6.54 -9.22 -12.92
N THR A 297 6.02 -8.02 -13.10
CA THR A 297 5.18 -7.63 -14.21
C THR A 297 5.67 -6.31 -14.77
N CYS A 298 5.36 -6.08 -16.04
CA CYS A 298 5.70 -4.86 -16.74
C CYS A 298 4.72 -3.74 -16.35
N ILE A 299 5.24 -2.64 -15.81
CA ILE A 299 4.48 -1.44 -15.44
C ILE A 299 5.10 -0.20 -16.10
N GLU A 300 4.28 0.62 -16.74
CA GLU A 300 4.71 1.91 -17.28
C GLU A 300 4.90 2.94 -16.15
N GLY A 301 5.94 3.78 -16.25
CA GLY A 301 6.04 4.99 -15.44
C GLY A 301 7.45 5.49 -15.17
N CYS A 302 7.64 6.12 -14.01
CA CYS A 302 8.91 6.72 -13.60
C CYS A 302 9.69 5.76 -12.71
N PHE A 303 10.90 5.39 -13.14
CA PHE A 303 11.76 4.43 -12.44
C PHE A 303 13.18 4.98 -12.30
N CYS A 304 13.93 4.43 -11.34
CA CYS A 304 15.34 4.75 -11.25
C CYS A 304 16.13 4.23 -12.46
N PRO A 305 17.10 5.00 -12.96
CA PRO A 305 17.93 4.58 -14.08
C PRO A 305 18.77 3.35 -13.72
N PRO A 306 19.27 2.59 -14.72
CA PRO A 306 20.11 1.43 -14.48
C PRO A 306 21.29 1.74 -13.54
N GLY A 307 21.48 0.92 -12.51
CA GLY A 307 22.53 1.08 -11.50
C GLY A 307 22.15 1.92 -10.27
N GLN A 308 20.93 2.47 -10.24
CA GLN A 308 20.38 3.16 -9.07
C GLN A 308 19.19 2.39 -8.49
N VAL A 309 18.88 2.68 -7.23
CA VAL A 309 17.77 2.11 -6.46
C VAL A 309 16.94 3.22 -5.83
N GLU A 310 15.68 2.93 -5.56
CA GLU A 310 14.78 3.88 -4.90
C GLU A 310 15.03 3.92 -3.38
N TYR A 311 15.01 5.12 -2.82
CA TYR A 311 15.05 5.34 -1.38
C TYR A 311 14.37 6.67 -1.04
N GLU A 312 13.27 6.64 -0.29
CA GLU A 312 12.51 7.83 0.13
C GLU A 312 12.10 8.75 -1.03
N GLY A 313 11.60 8.17 -2.12
CA GLY A 313 11.11 8.85 -3.31
C GLY A 313 12.17 9.16 -4.37
N ARG A 314 13.46 9.04 -4.05
CA ARG A 314 14.59 9.44 -4.91
C ARG A 314 15.47 8.28 -5.35
N CYS A 315 16.17 8.49 -6.45
CA CYS A 315 17.13 7.51 -6.97
C CYS A 315 18.53 7.75 -6.42
N ILE A 316 19.07 6.76 -5.73
CA ILE A 316 20.43 6.79 -5.17
C ILE A 316 21.24 5.58 -5.66
N SER A 317 22.57 5.67 -5.56
CA SER A 317 23.41 4.50 -5.84
C SER A 317 23.18 3.43 -4.78
N ARG A 318 23.16 2.15 -5.19
CA ARG A 318 23.05 1.01 -4.27
C ARG A 318 24.13 1.01 -3.18
N GLU A 319 25.30 1.57 -3.48
CA GLU A 319 26.45 1.66 -2.58
C GLU A 319 26.21 2.58 -1.37
N VAL A 320 25.32 3.57 -1.51
CA VAL A 320 25.05 4.58 -0.47
C VAL A 320 23.74 4.32 0.27
N CYS A 321 23.12 3.16 0.06
CA CYS A 321 21.93 2.76 0.81
C CYS A 321 22.22 2.73 2.31
N PRO A 322 21.46 3.47 3.14
CA PRO A 322 21.66 3.45 4.57
C PRO A 322 21.15 2.15 5.18
N CYS A 323 21.82 1.63 6.20
CA CYS A 323 21.40 0.46 6.96
C CYS A 323 20.48 0.87 8.11
N SER A 324 19.39 0.13 8.33
CA SER A 324 18.53 0.31 9.51
C SER A 324 18.98 -0.63 10.62
N VAL A 325 19.45 -0.07 11.74
CA VAL A 325 19.97 -0.79 12.91
C VAL A 325 19.18 -0.33 14.13
N ASP A 326 18.34 -1.21 14.67
CA ASP A 326 17.49 -0.94 15.84
C ASP A 326 16.69 0.38 15.74
N GLY A 327 16.24 0.70 14.52
CA GLY A 327 15.48 1.91 14.21
C GLY A 327 16.33 3.16 13.88
N VAL A 328 17.66 3.05 13.92
CA VAL A 328 18.60 4.14 13.58
C VAL A 328 19.23 3.87 12.21
N LEU A 329 19.32 4.92 11.39
CA LEU A 329 19.94 4.86 10.07
C LEU A 329 21.45 5.08 10.17
N VAL A 330 22.22 4.13 9.62
CA VAL A 330 23.67 4.20 9.45
C VAL A 330 23.97 4.42 7.97
N ALA A 331 24.88 5.34 7.61
CA ALA A 331 25.15 5.62 6.20
C ALA A 331 25.83 4.43 5.49
N GLY A 332 25.60 4.31 4.18
CA GLY A 332 26.24 3.27 3.36
C GLY A 332 27.76 3.38 3.40
N GLY A 333 28.43 2.28 3.72
CA GLY A 333 29.89 2.22 3.88
C GLY A 333 30.42 2.54 5.29
N ASP A 334 29.57 3.02 6.21
CA ASP A 334 30.00 3.32 7.58
C ASP A 334 30.20 2.07 8.44
N VAL A 335 31.03 2.22 9.47
CA VAL A 335 31.33 1.21 10.47
C VAL A 335 30.67 1.60 11.79
N PHE A 336 29.99 0.65 12.43
CA PHE A 336 29.33 0.85 13.72
C PHE A 336 29.56 -0.35 14.64
N ILE A 337 29.36 -0.15 15.95
CA ILE A 337 29.47 -1.23 16.94
C ILE A 337 28.07 -1.65 17.36
N ARG A 338 27.82 -2.97 17.36
CA ARG A 338 26.58 -3.58 17.83
C ARG A 338 26.90 -4.88 18.54
N ASP A 339 26.33 -5.10 19.72
CA ASP A 339 26.52 -6.34 20.49
C ASP A 339 27.99 -6.74 20.67
N CYS A 340 28.89 -5.75 20.90
CA CYS A 340 30.35 -5.93 20.95
C CYS A 340 31.02 -6.35 19.63
N GLN A 341 30.28 -6.44 18.53
CA GLN A 341 30.78 -6.72 17.20
C GLN A 341 31.03 -5.42 16.42
N THR A 342 32.01 -5.46 15.52
CA THR A 342 32.23 -4.38 14.53
C THR A 342 31.44 -4.71 13.27
N CYS A 343 30.51 -3.84 12.92
CA CYS A 343 29.60 -4.02 11.80
C CYS A 343 29.87 -3.01 10.69
N PHE A 344 29.72 -3.44 9.45
CA PHE A 344 29.88 -2.62 8.25
C PHE A 344 28.55 -2.51 7.53
N CYS A 345 28.14 -1.29 7.20
CA CYS A 345 26.98 -1.08 6.34
C CYS A 345 27.36 -1.33 4.88
N LEU A 346 26.79 -2.39 4.32
CA LEU A 346 27.03 -2.88 2.96
C LEU A 346 26.00 -2.31 1.96
N PRO A 347 26.31 -2.39 0.66
CA PRO A 347 25.41 -1.93 -0.40
C PRO A 347 24.03 -2.61 -0.34
N GLY A 348 22.98 -1.83 -0.58
CA GLY A 348 21.59 -2.29 -0.48
C GLY A 348 21.08 -2.45 0.96
N GLY A 349 21.57 -1.62 1.89
CA GLY A 349 20.99 -1.47 3.23
C GLY A 349 21.15 -2.67 4.16
N LYS A 350 22.05 -3.60 3.81
CA LYS A 350 22.40 -4.77 4.62
C LYS A 350 23.67 -4.48 5.39
N TYR A 351 23.89 -5.13 6.53
CA TYR A 351 25.14 -5.01 7.26
C TYR A 351 25.64 -6.38 7.70
N ASP A 352 26.96 -6.51 7.77
CA ASP A 352 27.64 -7.69 8.31
C ASP A 352 28.46 -7.30 9.52
N CYS A 353 28.40 -8.13 10.56
CA CYS A 353 29.08 -7.93 11.84
C CYS A 353 30.18 -8.97 12.05
N PHE A 354 31.32 -8.53 12.58
CA PHE A 354 32.49 -9.36 12.88
C PHE A 354 32.88 -9.23 14.34
N GLY A 355 33.24 -10.36 14.96
CA GLY A 355 33.64 -10.44 16.37
C GLY A 355 32.69 -11.31 17.20
N SER A 356 33.00 -11.46 18.47
CA SER A 356 32.15 -12.18 19.42
C SER A 356 31.05 -11.26 19.94
N THR A 357 29.83 -11.79 20.04
CA THR A 357 28.74 -11.10 20.73
C THR A 357 29.11 -10.88 22.19
N CYS A 358 28.65 -9.79 22.81
CA CYS A 358 28.79 -9.65 24.25
C CYS A 358 28.11 -10.86 24.92
N THR A 359 28.86 -11.66 25.67
CA THR A 359 28.24 -12.63 26.58
C THR A 359 27.50 -11.81 27.63
N ALA A 360 26.19 -12.01 27.78
CA ALA A 360 25.56 -11.64 29.04
C ALA A 360 26.40 -12.36 30.11
N MET A 361 26.93 -11.62 31.07
CA MET A 361 27.54 -12.25 32.23
C MET A 361 26.40 -13.02 32.90
N GLU A 362 26.30 -14.32 32.63
CA GLU A 362 25.61 -15.22 33.53
C GLU A 362 26.40 -15.10 34.83
N GLU A 363 25.85 -14.35 35.80
CA GLU A 363 26.32 -14.39 37.16
C GLU A 363 26.22 -15.85 37.60
N GLU A 364 27.32 -16.60 37.54
CA GLU A 364 27.46 -17.88 38.22
C GLU A 364 27.33 -17.61 39.72
N ASP A 365 26.08 -17.61 40.20
CA ASP A 365 25.70 -17.39 41.59
C ASP A 365 26.04 -18.65 42.41
N ASN A 366 27.32 -19.03 42.45
CA ASN A 366 27.84 -20.08 43.32
C ASN A 366 28.33 -19.50 44.65
N CYS A 367 27.41 -18.87 45.39
CA CYS A 367 27.70 -18.34 46.73
C CYS A 367 27.56 -19.46 47.77
N GLN A 368 28.64 -19.82 48.44
CA GLN A 368 28.59 -20.74 49.57
C GLN A 368 28.50 -19.97 50.89
N CYS A 369 27.39 -20.15 51.63
CA CYS A 369 27.24 -19.71 53.01
C CYS A 369 27.41 -20.91 53.95
N GLU A 370 27.89 -20.67 55.18
CA GLU A 370 28.00 -21.71 56.19
C GLU A 370 26.62 -22.26 56.60
N GLU A 371 26.60 -23.47 57.16
CA GLU A 371 25.37 -24.15 57.57
C GLU A 371 24.59 -23.31 58.60
N GLY A 372 23.36 -22.90 58.26
CA GLY A 372 22.55 -21.99 59.07
C GLY A 372 22.42 -20.56 58.50
N PHE A 373 23.17 -20.23 57.45
CA PHE A 373 23.15 -18.93 56.79
C PHE A 373 22.63 -19.00 55.34
N LEU A 374 21.93 -17.96 54.90
CA LEU A 374 21.34 -17.79 53.56
C LEU A 374 22.09 -16.69 52.78
N SER A 375 22.21 -16.84 51.46
CA SER A 375 22.88 -15.85 50.60
C SER A 375 21.97 -14.68 50.25
N CYS A 376 22.52 -13.46 50.36
CA CYS A 376 21.86 -12.22 49.95
C CYS A 376 21.59 -12.11 48.44
N GLY A 377 22.03 -13.05 47.59
CA GLY A 377 21.89 -12.98 46.13
C GLY A 377 22.91 -12.03 45.50
N SER A 378 23.55 -12.47 44.40
CA SER A 378 24.77 -11.85 43.85
C SER A 378 25.97 -11.89 44.82
N CYS A 379 26.03 -12.90 45.70
CA CYS A 379 27.11 -13.16 46.67
C CYS A 379 27.56 -12.00 47.58
N ASN A 380 26.75 -10.96 47.78
CA ASN A 380 27.15 -9.76 48.53
C ASN A 380 27.00 -9.86 50.06
N GLY A 381 26.78 -11.07 50.59
CA GLY A 381 26.65 -11.32 52.04
C GLY A 381 25.89 -12.60 52.35
N CYS A 382 26.03 -13.07 53.59
CA CYS A 382 25.25 -14.17 54.15
C CYS A 382 24.56 -13.66 55.43
N PHE A 383 23.32 -14.06 55.67
CA PHE A 383 22.53 -13.71 56.85
C PHE A 383 21.99 -14.97 57.53
N SER A 384 21.79 -14.93 58.85
CA SER A 384 21.23 -16.04 59.62
C SER A 384 19.76 -16.24 59.26
N ILE A 385 19.28 -17.48 59.34
CA ILE A 385 17.85 -17.76 59.16
C ILE A 385 16.96 -17.03 60.19
N GLU A 386 17.51 -16.69 61.37
CA GLU A 386 16.83 -15.93 62.42
C GLU A 386 16.66 -14.44 62.10
N GLU A 387 17.49 -13.91 61.19
CA GLU A 387 17.48 -12.51 60.74
C GLU A 387 16.55 -12.31 59.55
N ARG A 388 15.85 -13.37 59.11
CA ARG A 388 14.89 -13.30 58.02
C ARG A 388 13.58 -12.71 58.52
N CYS A 389 13.11 -11.63 57.89
CA CYS A 389 11.84 -10.98 58.24
C CYS A 389 11.81 -10.44 59.68
N ASP A 390 12.94 -9.99 60.21
CA ASP A 390 13.05 -9.44 61.55
C ASP A 390 12.86 -7.91 61.57
N GLY A 391 12.75 -7.30 60.39
CA GLY A 391 12.57 -5.87 60.18
C GLY A 391 13.87 -5.08 60.16
N THR A 392 15.02 -5.75 60.14
CA THR A 392 16.35 -5.16 60.01
C THR A 392 17.02 -5.63 58.73
N VAL A 393 17.47 -4.68 57.91
CA VAL A 393 18.07 -4.99 56.61
C VAL A 393 19.53 -5.39 56.80
N GLN A 394 19.83 -6.68 56.66
CA GLN A 394 21.17 -7.27 56.65
C GLN A 394 21.73 -7.39 55.23
N CYS A 395 20.88 -7.67 54.24
CA CYS A 395 21.31 -7.70 52.85
C CYS A 395 21.21 -6.31 52.23
N ALA A 396 22.26 -5.83 51.55
CA ALA A 396 22.26 -4.50 50.91
C ALA A 396 21.14 -4.31 49.87
N ASN A 397 20.64 -5.40 49.30
CA ASN A 397 19.50 -5.42 48.38
C ASN A 397 18.14 -5.65 49.06
N GLY A 398 18.09 -5.81 50.39
CA GLY A 398 16.89 -6.02 51.18
C GLY A 398 16.25 -7.41 51.02
N ARG A 399 16.98 -8.39 50.48
CA ARG A 399 16.45 -9.73 50.16
C ARG A 399 16.02 -10.53 51.39
N ASP A 400 16.68 -10.34 52.51
CA ASP A 400 16.35 -10.93 53.82
C ASP A 400 14.97 -10.49 54.34
N GLU A 401 14.45 -9.37 53.84
CA GLU A 401 13.14 -8.80 54.16
C GLU A 401 12.11 -8.95 53.02
N GLU A 402 12.45 -9.69 51.97
CA GLU A 402 11.57 -9.92 50.82
C GLU A 402 10.71 -11.17 51.00
N PHE A 403 9.44 -11.12 50.56
CA PHE A 403 8.46 -12.21 50.66
C PHE A 403 8.13 -12.69 52.09
N CYS A 404 8.21 -11.80 53.07
CA CYS A 404 7.74 -12.04 54.43
C CYS A 404 6.21 -12.10 54.47
N ASN A 405 5.64 -13.29 54.68
CA ASN A 405 4.19 -13.45 54.86
C ASN A 405 3.78 -12.89 56.23
N CYS A 406 3.28 -11.66 56.26
CA CYS A 406 2.75 -11.05 57.47
C CYS A 406 1.41 -11.69 57.87
N GLN A 407 1.42 -12.56 58.88
CA GLN A 407 0.30 -12.67 59.81
C GLN A 407 0.84 -12.98 61.21
N PHE A 408 0.76 -12.01 62.14
CA PHE A 408 0.14 -12.18 63.46
C PHE A 408 0.14 -10.84 64.26
N ASN A 409 -1.03 -10.53 64.84
CA ASN A 409 -1.32 -9.46 65.82
C ASN A 409 -1.46 -7.99 65.36
N ASN A 410 -2.48 -7.75 64.52
CA ASN A 410 -3.47 -6.65 64.66
C ASN A 410 -3.03 -5.19 64.87
N ASP A 411 -1.79 -4.79 64.61
CA ASP A 411 -1.42 -3.38 64.53
C ASP A 411 -0.83 -3.03 63.16
N ILE A 412 -1.55 -2.15 62.44
CA ILE A 412 -1.18 -1.63 61.13
C ILE A 412 0.09 -0.78 61.27
N LYS A 413 1.23 -1.27 60.77
CA LYS A 413 2.32 -0.39 60.30
C LYS A 413 2.32 -0.37 58.78
N LYS A 414 2.19 0.84 58.25
CA LYS A 414 2.00 1.17 56.85
C LYS A 414 3.11 0.57 55.99
N ASP A 415 2.67 -0.10 54.93
CA ASP A 415 3.33 -0.28 53.64
C ASP A 415 4.26 0.91 53.30
N SER A 416 5.57 0.65 53.23
CA SER A 416 6.58 1.64 52.83
C SER A 416 6.90 1.54 51.34
N SER A 417 5.86 1.46 50.51
CA SER A 417 5.90 1.85 49.10
C SER A 417 6.28 3.33 48.87
N GLU A 418 6.48 4.12 49.93
CA GLU A 418 7.00 5.50 49.87
C GLU A 418 8.52 5.68 49.89
N GLN A 419 9.33 4.64 50.14
CA GLN A 419 10.80 4.79 50.04
C GLN A 419 11.36 4.57 48.62
N ARG A 420 10.59 4.02 47.68
CA ARG A 420 11.00 3.89 46.26
C ARG A 420 10.81 5.18 45.42
N LYS A 421 10.29 6.27 45.99
CA LYS A 421 10.08 7.54 45.26
C LYS A 421 11.10 8.66 45.54
N MET A 422 12.17 8.41 46.30
CA MET A 422 13.20 9.43 46.59
C MET A 422 14.55 9.22 45.88
N LEU A 423 14.60 8.55 44.73
CA LEU A 423 15.83 8.47 43.91
C LEU A 423 15.65 8.83 42.42
N TYR A 424 14.48 9.30 41.99
CA TYR A 424 14.25 9.71 40.59
C TYR A 424 13.74 11.15 40.38
N GLN A 425 13.86 12.02 41.38
CA GLN A 425 13.64 13.46 41.21
C GLN A 425 14.63 14.28 42.04
N ARG A 426 15.90 14.32 41.62
CA ARG A 426 16.83 15.44 41.87
C ARG A 426 18.07 15.29 40.99
N GLY A 427 17.97 15.87 39.80
CA GLY A 427 19.04 15.94 38.80
C GLY A 427 18.80 17.05 37.79
N PHE A 428 18.98 18.30 38.24
CA PHE A 428 19.27 19.52 37.48
C PHE A 428 18.22 20.13 36.52
N SER A 429 17.49 21.11 37.07
CA SER A 429 17.15 22.36 36.36
C SER A 429 17.93 23.49 37.04
N LEU A 430 18.80 24.16 36.29
CA LEU A 430 19.49 25.39 36.73
C LEU A 430 18.61 26.59 36.36
N SER A 431 18.13 27.27 37.40
CA SER A 431 17.40 28.53 37.32
C SER A 431 18.34 29.72 37.10
N LYS A 432 17.84 30.67 36.31
CA LYS A 432 18.29 32.06 36.25
C LYS A 432 18.21 32.71 37.64
N TYR A 433 19.29 33.39 38.05
CA TYR A 433 19.23 34.54 38.96
C TYR A 433 19.48 35.79 38.13
N GLY A 434 18.56 36.75 38.19
CA GLY A 434 18.83 38.12 37.84
C GLY A 434 19.38 38.84 39.06
N ASP A 435 20.33 39.73 38.86
CA ASP A 435 20.51 40.88 39.74
C ASP A 435 20.93 42.11 38.94
N ASN A 436 20.41 43.24 39.37
CA ASN A 436 20.49 44.57 38.77
C ASN A 436 21.92 45.12 38.68
N GLY A 437 22.16 46.06 37.74
CA GLY A 437 23.26 47.01 37.91
C GLY A 437 23.82 47.67 36.65
N SER A 438 23.23 48.79 36.28
CA SER A 438 23.73 49.88 35.40
C SER A 438 25.24 50.21 35.49
N PHE A 439 25.88 50.52 34.35
CA PHE A 439 26.55 51.81 34.00
C PHE A 439 27.61 51.65 32.89
N VAL A 440 27.60 52.65 32.00
CA VAL A 440 28.50 53.00 30.87
C VAL A 440 28.27 52.27 29.55
#